data_AF-A0A813BXH4-F1
#
_entry.id   AF-A0A813BXH4-F1
#
_cell.length_a   1.000
_cell.length_b   1.000
_cell.length_c   1.000
_cell.angle_alpha   90.00
_cell.angle_beta   90.00
_cell.angle_gamma   90.00
#
_symmetry.space_group_name_H-M   'P 1'
#
loop_
_entity.id
_entity.type
_entity.pdbx_description
1 polymer ?
#
loop_
_entity_poly.entity_id
_entity_poly.type
_entity_poly.pdbx_seq_one_letter_code
_entity_poly.pdbx_strand_id
1 'polypeptide(L)'
;MGADVPLGRSSICRVQATGEIGILRCWQFNQEVGRPIVVSETPRPQTEAEVWSFATDERFQRYQSSGGGSSSMLDHYYDKLLRVACPPLEVVQNAYLEQEMVARSKPLVQICLAYGRTGTVPLDDEAICKLRDKLT
;
A
#
# COMPACT_ATOMS: atom_id res chain seq x y z
N MET A 1 -37.24 14.14 9.33
CA MET A 1 -35.91 14.12 9.97
C MET A 1 -35.07 13.12 9.19
N GLY A 2 -34.40 13.60 8.14
CA GLY A 2 -33.52 12.78 7.32
C GLY A 2 -32.18 12.63 8.02
N ALA A 3 -31.82 11.40 8.37
CA ALA A 3 -30.50 11.08 8.89
C ALA A 3 -29.51 11.19 7.73
N ASP A 4 -28.60 12.15 7.85
CA ASP A 4 -27.43 12.30 7.01
C ASP A 4 -26.57 11.03 7.18
N VAL A 5 -26.50 10.21 6.14
CA VAL A 5 -25.63 9.05 6.10
C VAL A 5 -24.25 9.58 5.72
N PRO A 6 -23.22 9.50 6.60
CA PRO A 6 -21.89 9.97 6.23
C PRO A 6 -21.41 9.15 5.04
N LEU A 7 -21.12 9.87 3.93
CA LEU A 7 -20.63 9.38 2.66
C LEU A 7 -19.74 8.15 2.85
N GLY A 8 -20.33 7.00 2.53
CA GLY A 8 -19.75 5.69 2.73
C GLY A 8 -18.38 5.60 2.06
N ARG A 9 -17.37 5.31 2.90
CA ARG A 9 -16.18 4.49 2.60
C ARG A 9 -16.06 4.18 1.12
N SER A 10 -15.49 5.11 0.34
CA SER A 10 -15.31 4.88 -1.08
C SER A 10 -14.49 3.61 -1.26
N SER A 11 -15.14 2.59 -1.81
CA SER A 11 -14.50 1.46 -2.48
C SER A 11 -13.73 2.03 -3.66
N ILE A 12 -12.57 2.61 -3.37
CA ILE A 12 -11.69 3.15 -4.37
C ILE A 12 -11.39 2.03 -5.36
N CYS A 13 -11.50 2.30 -6.65
CA CYS A 13 -11.13 1.34 -7.69
C CYS A 13 -9.73 0.79 -7.35
N ARG A 14 -9.52 -0.54 -7.40
CA ARG A 14 -8.23 -1.19 -7.05
C ARG A 14 -7.02 -0.50 -7.70
N VAL A 15 -7.23 0.06 -8.88
CA VAL A 15 -6.25 0.83 -9.68
C VAL A 15 -5.91 2.20 -9.07
N GLN A 16 -6.85 2.88 -8.40
CA GLN A 16 -6.62 4.13 -7.67
C GLN A 16 -6.14 3.92 -6.22
N ALA A 17 -6.22 2.68 -5.72
CA ALA A 17 -5.72 2.29 -4.41
C ALA A 17 -4.20 2.02 -4.40
N THR A 18 -3.56 2.00 -5.57
CA THR A 18 -2.22 1.47 -5.79
C THR A 18 -1.34 2.50 -6.52
N GLY A 19 -0.02 2.30 -6.50
CA GLY A 19 0.94 3.28 -7.01
C GLY A 19 1.10 4.53 -6.13
N GLU A 20 1.60 5.60 -6.74
CA GLU A 20 1.97 6.86 -6.07
C GLU A 20 0.78 7.54 -5.37
N ILE A 21 -0.41 7.49 -5.98
CA ILE A 21 -1.65 7.98 -5.35
C ILE A 21 -1.98 7.16 -4.10
N GLY A 22 -1.81 5.84 -4.16
CA GLY A 22 -2.04 4.95 -3.02
C GLY A 22 -1.11 5.26 -1.84
N ILE A 23 0.16 5.54 -2.13
CA ILE A 23 1.17 5.95 -1.14
C ILE A 23 0.76 7.25 -0.46
N LEU A 24 0.44 8.28 -1.24
CA LEU A 24 0.05 9.59 -0.72
C LEU A 24 -1.16 9.50 0.23
N ARG A 25 -2.17 8.71 -0.16
CA ARG A 25 -3.38 8.54 0.65
C ARG A 25 -3.13 7.73 1.91
N CYS A 26 -2.27 6.72 1.85
CA CYS A 26 -1.87 5.98 3.04
C CYS A 26 -1.12 6.87 4.02
N TRP A 27 -0.22 7.72 3.52
CA TRP A 27 0.48 8.69 4.35
C TRP A 27 -0.48 9.70 4.98
N GLN A 28 -1.38 10.32 4.20
CA GLN A 28 -2.38 11.27 4.70
C GLN A 28 -3.25 10.65 5.81
N PHE A 29 -3.79 9.46 5.56
CA PHE A 29 -4.58 8.74 6.56
C PHE A 29 -3.75 8.41 7.81
N ASN A 30 -2.48 8.02 7.64
CA ASN A 30 -1.61 7.71 8.77
C ASN A 30 -1.35 8.96 9.64
N GLN A 31 -1.19 10.14 9.02
CA GLN A 31 -1.03 11.41 9.73
C GLN A 31 -2.30 11.81 10.48
N GLU A 32 -3.48 11.59 9.90
CA GLU A 32 -4.78 11.89 10.55
C GLU A 32 -5.05 10.97 11.74
N VAL A 33 -4.74 9.67 11.63
CA VAL A 33 -5.02 8.69 12.68
C VAL A 33 -3.89 8.61 13.72
N GLY A 34 -2.68 9.09 13.38
CA GLY A 34 -1.51 9.06 14.27
C GLY A 34 -0.95 7.65 14.50
N ARG A 35 -1.05 6.76 13.51
CA ARG A 35 -0.51 5.39 13.60
C ARG A 35 0.99 5.35 13.29
N PRO A 36 1.72 4.34 13.81
CA PRO A 36 3.13 4.19 13.50
C PRO A 36 3.33 3.87 12.02
N ILE A 37 4.35 4.49 11.41
CA ILE A 37 4.75 4.21 10.03
C ILE A 37 5.30 2.78 9.91
N VAL A 38 6.08 2.35 10.91
CA VAL A 38 6.66 1.01 11.08
C VAL A 38 6.62 0.60 12.55
N VAL A 39 6.61 -0.71 12.81
CA VAL A 39 6.81 -1.31 14.14
C VAL A 39 8.05 -2.20 14.12
N SER A 40 8.51 -2.67 15.29
CA SER A 40 9.71 -3.52 15.42
C SER A 40 9.62 -4.82 14.61
N GLU A 41 8.41 -5.31 14.42
CA GLU A 41 8.11 -6.55 13.71
C GLU A 41 7.95 -6.35 12.19
N THR A 42 7.95 -5.10 11.71
CA THR A 42 7.77 -4.80 10.29
C THR A 42 8.93 -5.40 9.48
N PRO A 43 8.65 -6.21 8.44
CA PRO A 43 9.70 -6.88 7.67
C PRO A 43 10.68 -5.93 6.99
N ARG A 44 11.95 -6.34 6.90
CA ARG A 44 13.05 -5.59 6.30
C ARG A 44 13.65 -6.32 5.08
N PRO A 45 12.91 -6.40 3.96
CA PRO A 45 13.37 -7.12 2.77
C PRO A 45 14.57 -6.43 2.12
N GLN A 46 15.56 -7.20 1.70
CA GLN A 46 16.73 -6.73 0.95
C GLN A 46 16.54 -6.86 -0.56
N THR A 47 15.67 -7.78 -0.99
CA THR A 47 15.39 -8.09 -2.39
C THR A 47 13.90 -7.97 -2.70
N GLU A 48 13.57 -7.72 -3.98
CA GLU A 48 12.17 -7.64 -4.42
C GLU A 48 11.44 -8.97 -4.20
N ALA A 49 12.11 -10.10 -4.41
CA ALA A 49 11.57 -11.42 -4.11
C ALA A 49 11.16 -11.54 -2.63
N GLU A 50 11.95 -11.01 -1.71
CA GLU A 50 11.59 -10.99 -0.29
C GLU A 50 10.37 -10.09 -0.02
N VAL A 51 10.27 -8.91 -0.66
CA VAL A 51 9.08 -8.04 -0.54
C VAL A 51 7.81 -8.83 -0.88
N TRP A 52 7.83 -9.54 -2.02
CA TRP A 52 6.69 -10.35 -2.45
C TRP A 52 6.45 -11.56 -1.56
N SER A 53 7.50 -12.16 -0.98
CA SER A 53 7.37 -13.26 -0.02
C SER A 53 6.66 -12.84 1.28
N PHE A 54 6.73 -11.57 1.67
CA PHE A 54 6.01 -11.04 2.83
C PHE A 54 4.56 -10.66 2.53
N ALA A 55 4.18 -10.49 1.26
CA ALA A 55 2.81 -10.25 0.85
C ALA A 55 2.08 -11.59 0.65
N THR A 56 1.87 -12.34 1.74
CA THR A 56 1.23 -13.67 1.67
C THR A 56 -0.29 -13.59 1.68
N ASP A 57 -0.94 -14.66 1.21
CA ASP A 57 -2.40 -14.77 1.24
C ASP A 57 -2.94 -14.81 2.67
N GLU A 58 -2.23 -15.41 3.61
CA GLU A 58 -2.63 -15.46 5.01
C GLU A 58 -2.70 -14.06 5.62
N ARG A 59 -1.75 -13.17 5.29
CA ARG A 59 -1.78 -11.78 5.75
C ARG A 59 -2.98 -11.04 5.16
N PHE A 60 -3.24 -11.23 3.87
CA PHE A 60 -4.38 -10.60 3.20
C PHE A 60 -5.74 -11.08 3.73
N GLN A 61 -5.87 -12.38 3.99
CA GLN A 61 -7.05 -12.94 4.62
C GLN A 61 -7.22 -12.42 6.05
N ARG A 62 -6.14 -12.37 6.83
CA ARG A 62 -6.16 -11.79 8.18
C ARG A 62 -6.61 -10.33 8.16
N TYR A 63 -6.08 -9.52 7.27
CA TYR A 63 -6.48 -8.12 7.08
C TYR A 63 -7.97 -7.98 6.76
N GLN A 64 -8.50 -8.82 5.87
CA GLN A 64 -9.93 -8.81 5.54
C GLN A 64 -10.78 -9.22 6.76
N SER A 65 -10.37 -10.26 7.48
CA SER A 65 -11.09 -10.76 8.66
C SER A 65 -11.05 -9.79 9.86
N SER A 66 -10.02 -8.96 9.98
CA SER A 66 -9.86 -7.98 11.06
C SER A 66 -10.65 -6.68 10.84
N GLY A 67 -11.36 -6.57 9.70
CA GLY A 67 -12.05 -5.34 9.32
C GLY A 67 -11.14 -4.28 8.67
N GLY A 68 -9.93 -4.66 8.25
CA GLY A 68 -9.01 -3.81 7.51
C GLY A 68 -7.96 -3.10 8.35
N GLY A 69 -7.56 -3.68 9.49
CA GLY A 69 -6.50 -3.15 10.34
C GLY A 69 -5.12 -3.76 10.02
N SER A 70 -4.09 -2.92 10.02
CA SER A 70 -2.67 -3.30 9.99
C SER A 70 -1.92 -2.66 11.16
N SER A 71 -0.84 -3.29 11.62
CA SER A 71 -0.04 -2.84 12.77
C SER A 71 0.72 -1.53 12.53
N SER A 72 1.10 -1.27 11.29
CA SER A 72 1.77 -0.06 10.84
C SER A 72 1.35 0.30 9.42
N MET A 73 1.73 1.50 8.96
CA MET A 73 1.50 1.90 7.57
C MET A 73 2.24 0.99 6.58
N LEU A 74 3.49 0.60 6.87
CA LEU A 74 4.24 -0.28 5.97
C LEU A 74 3.71 -1.72 6.01
N ASP A 75 3.19 -2.18 7.15
CA ASP A 75 2.49 -3.47 7.23
C ASP A 75 1.22 -3.49 6.36
N HIS A 76 0.53 -2.36 6.22
CA HIS A 76 -0.59 -2.22 5.29
C HIS A 76 -0.21 -2.51 3.84
N TYR A 77 1.05 -2.28 3.46
CA TYR A 77 1.51 -2.53 2.10
C TYR A 77 1.57 -4.04 1.84
N TYR A 78 2.12 -4.81 2.78
CA TYR A 78 2.17 -6.27 2.70
C TYR A 78 0.79 -6.90 2.88
N ASP A 79 0.03 -6.41 3.86
CA ASP A 79 -1.27 -6.95 4.24
C ASP A 79 -2.34 -6.73 3.16
N LYS A 80 -2.20 -5.71 2.31
CA LYS A 80 -3.24 -5.34 1.32
C LYS A 80 -2.67 -4.83 0.01
N LEU A 81 -1.90 -3.73 0.03
CA LEU A 81 -1.67 -2.96 -1.21
C LEU A 81 -0.88 -3.75 -2.26
N LEU A 82 0.13 -4.52 -1.87
CA LEU A 82 0.93 -5.33 -2.81
C LEU A 82 0.07 -6.41 -3.47
N ARG A 83 -0.83 -7.07 -2.73
CA ARG A 83 -1.77 -8.06 -3.27
C ARG A 83 -2.82 -7.43 -4.18
N VAL A 84 -3.30 -6.24 -3.85
CA VAL A 84 -4.27 -5.50 -4.68
C VAL A 84 -3.60 -4.93 -5.93
N ALA A 85 -2.33 -4.51 -5.84
CA ALA A 85 -1.56 -3.97 -6.94
C ALA A 85 -1.15 -5.04 -7.95
N CYS A 86 -0.87 -6.26 -7.49
CA CYS A 86 -0.49 -7.38 -8.36
C CYS A 86 -1.24 -8.66 -7.94
N PRO A 87 -2.53 -8.80 -8.31
CA PRO A 87 -3.26 -10.04 -8.12
C PRO A 87 -2.66 -11.17 -8.99
N PRO A 88 -2.98 -12.45 -8.71
CA PRO A 88 -2.49 -13.58 -9.51
C PRO A 88 -2.81 -13.40 -11.01
N LEU A 89 -1.84 -13.70 -11.87
CA LEU A 89 -1.96 -13.55 -13.33
C LEU A 89 -3.14 -14.35 -13.91
N GLU A 90 -3.50 -15.45 -13.28
CA GLU A 90 -4.67 -16.27 -13.60
C GLU A 90 -5.99 -15.48 -13.57
N VAL A 91 -6.03 -14.41 -12.76
CA VAL A 91 -7.18 -13.50 -12.63
C VAL A 91 -7.10 -12.36 -13.67
N VAL A 92 -5.90 -11.95 -14.06
CA VAL A 92 -5.67 -10.82 -14.96
C VAL A 92 -5.36 -11.35 -16.36
N GLN A 93 -6.39 -11.80 -17.07
CA GLN A 93 -6.24 -12.34 -18.43
C GLN A 93 -6.09 -11.22 -19.48
N ASN A 94 -5.24 -10.22 -19.20
CA ASN A 94 -5.00 -9.08 -20.07
C ASN A 94 -3.60 -8.50 -19.86
N ALA A 95 -2.73 -8.68 -20.85
CA ALA A 95 -1.32 -8.28 -20.80
C ALA A 95 -1.10 -6.76 -20.56
N TYR A 96 -2.01 -5.90 -21.03
CA TYR A 96 -1.92 -4.46 -20.76
C TYR A 96 -2.18 -4.17 -19.28
N LEU A 97 -3.19 -4.82 -18.69
CA LEU A 97 -3.49 -4.67 -17.27
C LEU A 97 -2.38 -5.26 -16.39
N GLU A 98 -1.77 -6.37 -16.79
CA GLU A 98 -0.60 -6.92 -16.11
C GLU A 98 0.57 -5.93 -16.08
N GLN A 99 0.91 -5.32 -17.22
CA GLN A 99 1.97 -4.32 -17.31
C GLN A 99 1.68 -3.08 -16.44
N GLU A 100 0.45 -2.56 -16.50
CA GLU A 100 0.01 -1.44 -15.66
C GLU A 100 0.07 -1.77 -14.17
N MET A 101 -0.30 -2.99 -13.78
CA MET A 101 -0.26 -3.46 -12.39
C MET A 101 1.17 -3.56 -11.87
N VAL A 102 2.10 -4.13 -12.65
CA VAL A 102 3.53 -4.17 -12.32
C VAL A 102 4.10 -2.76 -12.21
N ALA A 103 3.76 -1.86 -13.14
CA ALA A 103 4.23 -0.48 -13.10
C ALA A 103 3.74 0.24 -11.82
N ARG A 104 2.50 -0.02 -11.39
CA ARG A 104 1.89 0.58 -10.20
C ARG A 104 2.32 -0.07 -8.88
N SER A 105 2.77 -1.31 -8.87
CA SER A 105 3.33 -1.93 -7.65
C SER A 105 4.75 -1.43 -7.35
N LYS A 106 5.49 -1.04 -8.39
CA LYS A 106 6.92 -0.65 -8.27
C LYS A 106 7.21 0.41 -7.19
N PRO A 107 6.46 1.52 -7.07
CA PRO A 107 6.70 2.50 -6.01
C PRO A 107 6.52 1.91 -4.59
N LEU A 108 5.54 1.01 -4.41
CA LEU A 108 5.29 0.34 -3.12
C LEU A 108 6.47 -0.58 -2.77
N VAL A 109 6.93 -1.37 -3.74
CA VAL A 109 8.08 -2.25 -3.59
C VAL A 109 9.35 -1.45 -3.26
N GLN A 110 9.58 -0.33 -3.95
CA GLN A 110 10.74 0.53 -3.71
C GLN A 110 10.76 1.10 -2.29
N ILE A 111 9.62 1.49 -1.73
CA ILE A 111 9.51 1.94 -0.33
C ILE A 111 9.87 0.82 0.63
N CYS A 112 9.33 -0.38 0.42
CA CYS A 112 9.64 -1.56 1.24
C CYS A 112 11.14 -1.91 1.20
N LEU A 113 11.76 -1.85 0.02
CA LEU A 113 13.19 -2.11 -0.16
C LEU A 113 14.06 -1.02 0.48
N ALA A 114 13.68 0.25 0.32
CA ALA A 114 14.39 1.35 0.94
C ALA A 114 14.39 1.18 2.46
N TYR A 115 13.23 0.91 3.06
CA TYR A 115 13.12 0.61 4.48
C TYR A 115 13.95 -0.60 4.90
N GLY A 116 13.91 -1.69 4.13
CA GLY A 116 14.70 -2.88 4.45
C GLY A 116 16.20 -2.58 4.53
N ARG A 117 16.72 -1.81 3.57
CA ARG A 117 18.14 -1.45 3.48
C ARG A 117 18.58 -0.41 4.52
N THR A 118 17.78 0.62 4.74
CA THR A 118 18.20 1.78 5.56
C THR A 118 17.63 1.75 6.97
N GLY A 119 16.51 1.05 7.18
CA GLY A 119 15.72 1.13 8.41
C GLY A 119 14.83 2.37 8.49
N THR A 120 14.78 3.17 7.43
CA THR A 120 14.01 4.42 7.36
C THR A 120 13.07 4.37 6.16
N VAL A 121 11.80 4.67 6.40
CA VAL A 121 10.81 4.78 5.33
C VAL A 121 10.98 6.13 4.64
N PRO A 122 11.23 6.17 3.31
CA PRO A 122 11.52 7.41 2.57
C PRO A 122 10.24 8.20 2.25
N LEU A 123 9.45 8.55 3.28
CA LEU A 123 8.18 9.26 3.17
C LEU A 123 8.14 10.43 4.15
N ASP A 124 9.15 11.30 4.08
CA ASP A 124 9.17 12.58 4.76
C ASP A 124 8.33 13.63 4.00
N ASP A 125 8.16 14.80 4.61
CA ASP A 125 7.34 15.88 4.04
C ASP A 125 7.85 16.33 2.66
N GLU A 126 9.16 16.28 2.42
CA GLU A 126 9.76 16.63 1.13
C GLU A 126 9.43 15.61 0.05
N ALA A 127 9.57 14.31 0.35
CA ALA A 127 9.20 13.23 -0.55
C ALA A 127 7.71 13.26 -0.90
N ILE A 128 6.85 13.55 0.09
CA ILE A 128 5.41 13.68 -0.10
C ILE A 128 5.06 14.92 -0.94
N CYS A 129 5.73 16.05 -0.73
CA CYS A 129 5.54 17.24 -1.58
C CYS A 129 5.89 16.93 -3.04
N LYS A 130 7.05 16.32 -3.30
CA LYS A 130 7.45 15.91 -4.67
C LYS A 130 6.45 14.96 -5.30
N LEU A 131 5.94 14.00 -4.51
CA LEU A 131 4.94 13.05 -4.98
C LEU A 131 3.63 13.73 -5.36
N ARG A 132 3.19 14.70 -4.56
CA ARG A 132 1.98 15.49 -4.84
C ARG A 132 2.15 16.33 -6.09
N ASP A 133 3.27 17.01 -6.25
CA ASP A 133 3.54 17.89 -7.40
C ASP A 133 3.61 17.10 -8.72
N LYS A 134 4.06 15.84 -8.67
CA LYS A 134 4.06 14.93 -9.83
C LYS A 134 2.65 14.49 -10.26
N LEU A 135 1.69 14.50 -9.34
CA LEU A 135 0.32 14.00 -9.55
C LEU A 135 -0.69 15.11 -9.90
N THR A 136 -0.27 16.38 -9.82
CA THR A 136 -1.02 17.57 -10.25
C THR A 136 -0.64 18.01 -11.65
#